data_AF-A0A377NG12-F1
#
_entry.id   AF-A0A377NG12-F1
#
_cell.length_a   1.000
_cell.length_b   1.000
_cell.length_c   1.000
_cell.angle_alpha   90.00
_cell.angle_beta   90.00
_cell.angle_gamma   90.00
#
_symmetry.space_group_name_H-M   'P 1'
#
loop_
_entity.id
_entity.type
_entity.pdbx_description
1 polymer ?
#
loop_
_entity_poly.entity_id
_entity_poly.type
_entity_poly.pdbx_seq_one_letter_code
_entity_poly.pdbx_strand_id
1 'polypeptide(L)'
;MAFMTGRGRVRAIAAAATLAMVSTFSLSAQAADSVRVGSKIDTEGSLLGNLIVQVLEANGIKTTNKLQLGTTKVVRGAITAGEIDIYPEYTGNGAFFFSDEKDPAWKDAKAGFRESEKARL
;
A
#
# COMPACT_ATOMS: atom_id res chain seq x y z
N MET A 1 -67.38 -14.19 -27.47
CA MET A 1 -66.61 -12.94 -27.37
C MET A 1 -66.24 -12.73 -25.91
N ALA A 2 -64.98 -12.95 -25.51
CA ALA A 2 -64.32 -12.36 -24.33
C ALA A 2 -62.89 -12.93 -24.18
N PHE A 3 -61.90 -12.25 -24.77
CA PHE A 3 -60.48 -12.45 -24.47
C PHE A 3 -60.17 -11.82 -23.11
N MET A 4 -59.96 -12.62 -22.07
CA MET A 4 -59.47 -12.14 -20.76
C MET A 4 -57.95 -12.27 -20.72
N THR A 5 -57.25 -11.25 -21.20
CA THR A 5 -55.77 -11.18 -21.32
C THR A 5 -55.06 -10.89 -19.99
N GLY A 6 -54.38 -11.91 -19.46
CA GLY A 6 -53.01 -12.01 -18.88
C GLY A 6 -52.22 -10.83 -18.26
N ARG A 7 -52.78 -9.65 -17.97
CA ARG A 7 -52.01 -8.46 -17.56
C ARG A 7 -51.41 -8.48 -16.14
N GLY A 8 -51.89 -9.33 -15.24
CA GLY A 8 -51.43 -9.37 -13.83
C GLY A 8 -50.07 -10.05 -13.61
N ARG A 9 -49.77 -11.12 -14.37
CA ARG A 9 -48.52 -11.89 -14.23
C ARG A 9 -47.30 -11.13 -14.74
N VAL A 10 -47.47 -10.32 -15.79
CA VAL A 10 -46.37 -9.55 -16.41
C VAL A 10 -45.88 -8.44 -15.49
N ARG A 11 -46.77 -7.79 -14.71
CA ARG A 11 -46.40 -6.76 -13.73
C ARG A 11 -45.68 -7.32 -12.50
N ALA A 12 -46.08 -8.50 -12.03
CA ALA A 12 -45.41 -9.18 -10.92
C ALA A 12 -43.99 -9.66 -11.29
N ILE A 13 -43.80 -10.12 -12.53
CA ILE A 13 -42.48 -10.53 -13.05
C ILE A 13 -41.57 -9.29 -13.24
N ALA A 14 -42.11 -8.17 -13.71
CA ALA A 14 -41.35 -6.93 -13.89
C ALA A 14 -40.87 -6.32 -12.55
N ALA A 15 -41.69 -6.41 -11.50
CA ALA A 15 -41.33 -5.93 -10.15
C ALA A 15 -40.30 -6.84 -9.44
N ALA A 16 -40.41 -8.17 -9.62
CA ALA A 16 -39.44 -9.13 -9.09
C ALA A 16 -38.09 -9.04 -9.82
N ALA A 17 -38.10 -8.79 -11.14
CA ALA A 17 -36.89 -8.61 -11.94
C ALA A 17 -36.12 -7.32 -11.57
N THR A 18 -36.84 -6.24 -11.22
CA THR A 18 -36.21 -4.98 -10.78
C THR A 18 -35.66 -5.09 -9.35
N LEU A 19 -36.32 -5.81 -8.44
CA LEU A 19 -35.79 -6.03 -7.08
C LEU A 19 -34.56 -6.96 -7.09
N ALA A 20 -34.52 -7.96 -7.99
CA ALA A 20 -33.37 -8.85 -8.16
C ALA A 20 -32.16 -8.15 -8.85
N MET A 21 -32.40 -7.16 -9.72
CA MET A 21 -31.34 -6.36 -10.34
C MET A 21 -30.68 -5.36 -9.38
N VAL A 22 -31.38 -4.93 -8.33
CA VAL A 22 -30.83 -4.02 -7.32
C VAL A 22 -29.97 -4.78 -6.29
N SER A 23 -30.25 -6.08 -6.05
CA SER A 23 -29.48 -6.90 -5.09
C SER A 23 -28.08 -7.32 -5.56
N THR A 24 -27.76 -7.24 -6.86
CA THR A 24 -26.43 -7.60 -7.39
C THR A 24 -25.42 -6.46 -7.36
N PHE A 25 -25.82 -5.24 -6.96
CA PHE A 25 -24.89 -4.18 -6.53
C PHE A 25 -24.39 -4.41 -5.09
N SER A 26 -24.26 -5.69 -4.70
CA SER A 26 -23.53 -6.07 -3.50
C SER A 26 -22.12 -5.50 -3.63
N LEU A 27 -21.88 -4.43 -2.87
CA LEU A 27 -20.60 -3.81 -2.61
C LEU A 27 -19.51 -4.90 -2.58
N SER A 28 -18.73 -5.00 -3.65
CA SER A 28 -17.40 -5.54 -3.55
C SER A 28 -16.63 -4.55 -2.68
N ALA A 29 -16.64 -4.79 -1.37
CA ALA A 29 -15.73 -4.13 -0.45
C ALA A 29 -14.33 -4.52 -0.93
N GLN A 30 -13.70 -3.63 -1.71
CA GLN A 30 -12.32 -3.79 -2.16
C GLN A 30 -11.49 -3.90 -0.88
N ALA A 31 -11.08 -5.11 -0.53
CA ALA A 31 -10.18 -5.31 0.59
C ALA A 31 -8.92 -4.50 0.28
N ALA A 32 -8.53 -3.58 1.17
CA ALA A 32 -7.29 -2.86 1.01
C ALA A 32 -6.14 -3.87 0.94
N ASP A 33 -5.27 -3.73 -0.06
CA ASP A 33 -4.08 -4.56 -0.17
C ASP A 33 -3.21 -4.40 1.08
N SER A 34 -2.58 -5.48 1.51
CA SER A 34 -1.69 -5.45 2.66
C SER A 34 -0.47 -4.56 2.39
N VAL A 35 -0.07 -3.75 3.36
CA VAL A 35 1.16 -2.93 3.29
C VAL A 35 2.38 -3.85 3.32
N ARG A 36 3.22 -3.80 2.29
CA ARG A 36 4.43 -4.62 2.15
C ARG A 36 5.58 -3.91 2.86
N VAL A 37 5.97 -4.44 4.02
CA VAL A 37 7.01 -3.86 4.86
C VAL A 37 8.35 -4.49 4.53
N GLY A 38 9.29 -3.69 4.02
CA GLY A 38 10.65 -4.09 3.69
C GLY A 38 11.68 -3.75 4.76
N SER A 39 12.88 -4.34 4.66
CA SER A 39 14.06 -3.84 5.36
C SER A 39 15.36 -4.28 4.69
N LYS A 40 16.47 -3.67 5.15
CA LYS A 40 17.81 -4.18 4.90
C LYS A 40 18.06 -5.49 5.66
N ILE A 41 19.04 -6.26 5.20
CA ILE A 41 19.39 -7.59 5.72
C ILE A 41 20.12 -7.55 7.08
N ASP A 42 20.73 -6.42 7.42
CA ASP A 42 21.42 -6.24 8.70
C ASP A 42 20.49 -6.31 9.92
N THR A 43 21.09 -6.47 11.12
CA THR A 43 20.36 -6.66 12.37
C THR A 43 19.44 -5.49 12.71
N GLU A 44 19.89 -4.25 12.47
CA GLU A 44 19.08 -3.07 12.73
C GLU A 44 17.90 -2.98 11.76
N GLY A 45 18.13 -3.27 10.47
CA GLY A 45 17.08 -3.36 9.46
C GLY A 45 16.00 -4.36 9.87
N SER A 46 16.37 -5.55 10.32
CA SER A 46 15.42 -6.55 10.83
C SER A 46 14.66 -6.04 12.06
N LEU A 47 15.36 -5.43 13.03
CA LEU A 47 14.75 -4.88 14.23
C LEU A 47 13.72 -3.79 13.91
N LEU A 48 14.13 -2.75 13.17
CA LEU A 48 13.28 -1.61 12.82
C LEU A 48 12.13 -2.02 11.89
N GLY A 49 12.38 -2.95 10.96
CA GLY A 49 11.35 -3.51 10.11
C GLY A 49 10.27 -4.25 10.88
N ASN A 50 10.65 -5.08 11.87
CA ASN A 50 9.70 -5.76 12.74
C ASN A 50 8.91 -4.78 13.63
N LEU A 51 9.51 -3.65 14.05
CA LEU A 51 8.78 -2.59 14.75
C LEU A 51 7.70 -1.98 13.87
N ILE A 52 7.99 -1.69 12.59
CA ILE A 52 7.01 -1.17 11.64
C ILE A 52 5.86 -2.16 11.44
N VAL A 53 6.16 -3.46 11.23
CA VAL A 53 5.13 -4.51 11.11
C VAL A 53 4.21 -4.51 12.35
N GLN A 54 4.80 -4.58 13.55
CA GLN A 54 4.02 -4.63 14.79
C GLN A 54 3.15 -3.39 15.00
N VAL A 55 3.67 -2.19 14.70
CA VAL A 55 2.90 -0.94 14.83
C VAL A 55 1.74 -0.91 13.84
N LEU A 56 1.94 -1.33 12.59
CA LEU A 56 0.87 -1.38 11.59
C LEU A 56 -0.21 -2.40 11.98
N GLU A 57 0.20 -3.62 12.35
CA GLU A 57 -0.72 -4.69 12.75
C GLU A 57 -1.51 -4.35 14.02
N ALA A 58 -0.86 -3.72 15.01
CA ALA A 58 -1.52 -3.25 16.23
C ALA A 58 -2.59 -2.19 15.96
N ASN A 59 -2.53 -1.50 14.82
CA ASN A 59 -3.51 -0.51 14.38
C ASN A 59 -4.48 -1.08 13.30
N GLY A 60 -4.54 -2.40 13.15
CA GLY A 60 -5.47 -3.08 12.24
C GLY A 60 -5.10 -2.97 10.75
N ILE A 61 -3.89 -2.49 10.44
CA ILE A 61 -3.39 -2.43 9.06
C ILE A 61 -2.74 -3.77 8.74
N LYS A 62 -3.29 -4.47 7.74
CA LYS A 62 -2.72 -5.74 7.27
C LYS A 62 -1.35 -5.50 6.65
N THR A 63 -0.37 -6.33 7.01
CA THR A 63 0.97 -6.26 6.43
C THR A 63 1.37 -7.53 5.70
N THR A 64 2.17 -7.39 4.64
CA THR A 64 2.96 -8.48 4.08
C THR A 64 4.41 -8.28 4.49
N ASN A 65 4.97 -9.24 5.22
CA ASN A 65 6.35 -9.20 5.68
C ASN A 65 7.31 -9.47 4.51
N LYS A 66 8.11 -8.44 4.15
CA LYS A 66 9.18 -8.48 3.15
C LYS A 66 10.50 -8.05 3.79
N LEU A 67 10.75 -8.41 5.05
CA LEU A 67 11.95 -7.99 5.77
C LEU A 67 13.22 -8.66 5.21
N GLN A 68 14.36 -8.02 5.47
CA GLN A 68 15.70 -8.51 5.16
C GLN A 68 15.95 -8.84 3.68
N LEU A 69 15.45 -8.00 2.76
CA LEU A 69 15.54 -8.22 1.30
C LEU A 69 16.97 -8.17 0.76
N GLY A 70 17.86 -7.40 1.40
CA GLY A 70 19.24 -7.27 0.95
C GLY A 70 19.89 -5.98 1.40
N THR A 71 20.87 -5.52 0.62
CA THR A 71 21.59 -4.26 0.87
C THR A 71 20.80 -3.05 0.38
N THR A 72 21.25 -1.84 0.71
CA THR A 72 20.59 -0.57 0.36
C THR A 72 20.13 -0.49 -1.11
N LYS A 73 20.97 -0.93 -2.08
CA LYS A 73 20.60 -0.88 -3.51
C LYS A 73 19.43 -1.81 -3.85
N VAL A 74 19.38 -3.00 -3.24
CA VAL A 74 18.29 -3.96 -3.45
C VAL A 74 16.98 -3.39 -2.91
N VAL A 75 17.00 -2.87 -1.69
CA VAL A 75 15.79 -2.31 -1.06
C VAL A 75 15.32 -1.03 -1.75
N ARG A 76 16.25 -0.17 -2.21
CA ARG A 76 15.91 1.01 -3.02
C ARG A 76 15.28 0.63 -4.36
N GLY A 77 15.79 -0.43 -5.01
CA GLY A 77 15.15 -1.00 -6.20
C GLY A 77 13.72 -1.46 -5.91
N ALA A 78 13.54 -2.23 -4.84
CA ALA A 78 12.22 -2.75 -4.44
C ALA A 78 11.18 -1.65 -4.18
N ILE A 79 11.52 -0.58 -3.46
CA ILE A 79 10.55 0.50 -3.19
C ILE A 79 10.24 1.32 -4.45
N THR A 80 11.23 1.58 -5.31
CA THR A 80 11.04 2.36 -6.55
C THR A 80 10.28 1.57 -7.62
N ALA A 81 10.42 0.25 -7.64
CA ALA A 81 9.63 -0.66 -8.48
C ALA A 81 8.24 -0.95 -7.91
N GLY A 82 7.93 -0.46 -6.70
CA GLY A 82 6.67 -0.73 -6.02
C GLY A 82 6.51 -2.20 -5.63
N GLU A 83 7.58 -2.90 -5.25
CA GLU A 83 7.57 -4.25 -4.68
C GLU A 83 7.41 -4.26 -3.16
N ILE A 84 7.78 -3.15 -2.51
CA ILE A 84 7.52 -2.83 -1.10
C ILE A 84 6.94 -1.42 -0.98
N ASP A 85 6.23 -1.15 0.11
CA ASP A 85 5.53 0.13 0.33
C ASP A 85 6.24 1.02 1.36
N ILE A 86 6.95 0.41 2.32
CA ILE A 86 7.65 1.12 3.39
C ILE A 86 8.85 0.32 3.88
N TYR A 87 9.94 1.02 4.23
CA TYR A 87 11.11 0.44 4.90
C TYR A 87 11.89 1.52 5.66
N PRO A 88 12.70 1.16 6.67
CA PRO A 88 13.57 2.12 7.35
C PRO A 88 14.82 2.44 6.51
N GLU A 89 15.11 3.74 6.33
CA GLU A 89 16.28 4.22 5.60
C GLU A 89 17.00 5.35 6.37
N TYR A 90 18.31 5.44 6.19
CA TYR A 90 19.16 6.48 6.78
C TYR A 90 19.20 7.70 5.86
N THR A 91 18.99 8.88 6.44
CA THR A 91 19.01 10.17 5.74
C THR A 91 20.29 10.38 4.92
N GLY A 92 21.45 10.03 5.49
CA GLY A 92 22.75 10.17 4.82
C GLY A 92 22.92 9.35 3.54
N ASN A 93 22.12 8.30 3.32
CA ASN A 93 22.16 7.57 2.05
C ASN A 93 21.57 8.38 0.88
N GLY A 94 20.79 9.44 1.17
CA GLY A 94 20.30 10.38 0.17
C GLY A 94 21.42 10.99 -0.68
N ALA A 95 22.58 11.23 -0.07
CA ALA A 95 23.77 11.74 -0.75
C ALA A 95 24.17 10.89 -1.96
N PHE A 96 24.11 9.56 -1.84
CA PHE A 96 24.42 8.62 -2.90
C PHE A 96 23.25 8.41 -3.87
N PHE A 97 22.01 8.56 -3.41
CA PHE A 97 20.84 8.45 -4.28
C PHE A 97 20.74 9.61 -5.27
N PHE A 98 21.24 10.79 -4.89
CA PHE A 98 21.22 12.01 -5.70
C PHE A 98 22.55 12.38 -6.37
N SER A 99 23.61 11.62 -6.10
CA SER A 99 24.98 11.96 -6.54
C SER A 99 25.43 13.35 -6.05
N ASP A 100 25.10 13.66 -4.79
CA ASP A 100 25.39 14.96 -4.16
C ASP A 100 26.16 14.79 -2.83
N GLU A 101 27.19 13.95 -2.84
CA GLU A 101 27.94 13.56 -1.63
C GLU A 101 28.70 14.72 -0.97
N LYS A 102 28.85 15.84 -1.68
CA LYS A 102 29.60 17.00 -1.20
C LYS A 102 28.72 18.05 -0.52
N ASP A 103 27.39 17.93 -0.58
CA ASP A 103 26.51 18.86 0.09
C ASP A 103 26.74 18.82 1.62
N PRO A 104 27.11 19.95 2.27
CA PRO A 104 27.25 20.01 3.72
C PRO A 104 25.94 19.69 4.47
N ALA A 105 24.76 19.75 3.83
CA ALA A 105 23.48 19.37 4.41
C ALA A 105 23.51 17.95 5.00
N TRP A 106 24.23 17.01 4.38
CA TRP A 106 24.34 15.63 4.86
C TRP A 106 25.09 15.48 6.18
N LYS A 107 25.79 16.53 6.63
CA LYS A 107 26.49 16.58 7.92
C LYS A 107 25.66 17.25 9.03
N ASP A 108 24.51 17.83 8.70
CA ASP A 108 23.56 18.38 9.66
C ASP A 108 22.30 17.50 9.72
N ALA A 109 21.91 17.08 10.93
CA ALA A 109 20.81 16.12 11.08
C ALA A 109 19.47 16.65 10.53
N LYS A 110 19.18 17.94 10.72
CA LYS A 110 17.90 18.54 10.28
C LYS A 110 17.92 18.82 8.77
N ALA A 111 19.03 19.32 8.25
CA ALA A 111 19.20 19.59 6.84
C ALA A 111 19.21 18.29 6.03
N GLY A 112 19.99 17.28 6.46
CA GLY A 112 20.03 15.97 5.82
C GLY A 112 18.68 15.26 5.84
N PHE A 113 17.89 15.40 6.91
CA PHE A 113 16.51 14.89 6.92
C PHE A 113 15.64 15.58 5.85
N ARG A 114 15.61 16.92 5.81
CA ARG A 114 14.86 17.67 4.79
C ARG A 114 15.33 17.35 3.36
N GLU A 115 16.63 17.21 3.17
CA GLU A 115 17.21 16.87 1.87
C GLU A 115 16.82 15.46 1.44
N SER A 116 16.82 14.50 2.38
CA SER A 116 16.36 13.14 2.12
C SER A 116 14.86 13.04 1.77
N GLU A 117 14.04 14.02 2.16
CA GLU A 117 12.62 14.04 1.76
C GLU A 117 12.43 14.21 0.25
N LYS A 118 13.42 14.77 -0.47
CA LYS A 118 13.41 14.78 -1.93
C LYS A 118 13.43 13.36 -2.52
N ALA A 119 13.81 12.35 -1.72
CA ALA A 119 13.93 10.95 -2.14
C ALA A 119 12.61 10.19 -1.98
N ARG A 120 11.62 10.84 -1.36
CA ARG A 120 10.24 10.43 -1.27
C ARG A 120 9.64 10.59 -2.67
N LEU A 121 9.49 9.45 -3.34
CA LEU A 121 8.73 9.37 -4.59
C LEU A 121 7.27 9.80 -4.35
#